data_AF-A0A7J3XV01-F1
#
_entry.id   AF-A0A7J3XV01-F1
#
_cell.length_a   1.000
_cell.length_b   1.000
_cell.length_c   1.000
_cell.angle_alpha   90.00
_cell.angle_beta   90.00
_cell.angle_gamma   90.00
#
_symmetry.space_group_name_H-M   'P 1'
#
loop_
_entity.id
_entity.type
_entity.pdbx_description
1 polymer ?
#
loop_
_entity_poly.entity_id
_entity_poly.type
_entity_poly.pdbx_seq_one_letter_code
_entity_poly.pdbx_strand_id
1 'polypeptide(L)' 'MKVITFKIPKAYLDELDNLVKAGLFPSRSEAIRVAVRDLLQRELWAMRGIKPSGLEAGVRSRWQKA' A
#
# COMPACT_ATOMS: atom_id res chain seq x y z
N MET A 1 -7.65 2.89 -14.82
CA MET A 1 -7.29 1.70 -14.02
C MET A 1 -7.65 0.44 -14.81
N LYS A 2 -6.94 -0.67 -14.58
CA LYS A 2 -7.23 -1.98 -15.17
C LYS A 2 -7.63 -2.96 -14.06
N VAL A 3 -8.65 -3.78 -14.28
CA VAL A 3 -9.10 -4.78 -13.29
C VAL A 3 -8.16 -5.99 -13.33
N ILE A 4 -7.73 -6.43 -12.15
CA ILE A 4 -6.89 -7.61 -11.96
C ILE A 4 -7.63 -8.54 -11.01
N THR A 5 -7.77 -9.80 -11.37
CA THR A 5 -8.38 -10.85 -10.53
C THR A 5 -7.29 -11.80 -10.07
N PHE A 6 -7.20 -12.05 -8.78
CA PHE A 6 -6.24 -12.98 -8.18
C PHE A 6 -6.89 -13.69 -6.98
N LYS A 7 -6.35 -14.86 -6.62
CA LYS A 7 -6.81 -15.63 -5.46
C LYS A 7 -5.89 -15.32 -4.28
N ILE A 8 -6.47 -15.13 -3.10
CA ILE A 8 -5.75 -14.98 -1.83
C ILE A 8 -6.38 -15.85 -0.74
N PRO A 9 -5.60 -16.25 0.28
CA PRO A 9 -6.14 -16.90 1.47
C PRO A 9 -7.22 -16.05 2.13
N LYS A 10 -8.26 -16.71 2.65
CA LYS A 10 -9.40 -16.04 3.29
C LYS A 10 -8.96 -15.16 4.47
N ALA A 11 -8.01 -15.63 5.27
CA ALA A 11 -7.48 -14.89 6.41
C ALA A 11 -6.98 -13.48 6.01
N TYR A 12 -6.34 -13.33 4.86
CA TYR A 12 -5.84 -12.01 4.42
C TYR A 12 -6.97 -11.10 3.93
N LEU A 13 -8.03 -11.68 3.35
CA LEU A 13 -9.22 -10.92 2.98
C LEU A 13 -9.92 -10.38 4.23
N ASP A 14 -10.05 -11.21 5.26
CA ASP A 14 -10.68 -10.84 6.54
C ASP A 14 -9.92 -9.68 7.20
N GLU A 15 -8.58 -9.71 7.20
CA GLU A 15 -7.77 -8.60 7.70
C GLU A 15 -7.89 -7.33 6.85
N LEU A 16 -7.96 -7.44 5.52
CA LEU A 16 -8.23 -6.30 4.65
C LEU A 16 -9.60 -5.68 4.94
N ASP A 17 -10.61 -6.50 5.22
CA ASP A 17 -11.93 -6.03 5.62
C ASP A 17 -11.89 -5.33 7.00
N ASN A 18 -11.07 -5.81 7.93
CA ASN A 18 -10.85 -5.13 9.22
C ASN A 18 -10.24 -3.73 9.04
N LEU A 19 -9.25 -3.59 8.14
CA LEU A 19 -8.64 -2.29 7.83
C LEU A 19 -9.66 -1.28 7.26
N VAL A 20 -10.58 -1.76 6.42
CA VAL A 20 -11.65 -0.93 5.86
C VAL A 20 -12.68 -0.57 6.94
N LYS A 21 -13.09 -1.53 7.77
CA LYS A 21 -14.02 -1.30 8.90
C LYS A 21 -13.46 -0.31 9.93
N ALA A 22 -12.16 -0.34 10.16
CA ALA A 22 -11.46 0.62 11.01
C ALA A 22 -11.38 2.04 10.40
N GLY A 23 -11.84 2.24 9.16
CA GLY A 23 -11.81 3.52 8.47
C GLY A 23 -10.43 3.94 7.95
N LEU A 24 -9.43 3.06 8.02
CA LEU A 24 -8.06 3.35 7.57
C LEU A 24 -7.98 3.42 6.04
N PHE A 25 -8.82 2.65 5.35
CA PHE A 25 -8.91 2.65 3.90
C PHE A 25 -10.38 2.70 3.46
N PRO A 26 -10.68 3.45 2.38
CA PRO A 26 -12.05 3.55 1.87
C PRO A 26 -12.56 2.26 1.23
N SER A 27 -11.65 1.38 0.78
CA SER A 27 -12.00 0.07 0.22
C SER A 27 -10.82 -0.89 0.26
N ARG A 28 -11.10 -2.20 0.15
CA ARG A 28 -10.08 -3.24 -0.01
C ARG A 28 -9.17 -2.96 -1.21
N SER A 29 -9.77 -2.52 -2.32
CA SER A 29 -9.04 -2.19 -3.54
C SER A 29 -8.03 -1.06 -3.32
N GLU A 30 -8.36 -0.08 -2.47
CA GLU A 30 -7.44 1.00 -2.13
C GLU A 30 -6.31 0.53 -1.23
N ALA A 31 -6.63 -0.27 -0.20
CA ALA A 31 -5.61 -0.89 0.66
C ALA A 31 -4.61 -1.73 -0.15
N ILE A 32 -5.11 -2.54 -1.10
CA ILE A 32 -4.26 -3.35 -1.99
C ILE A 32 -3.40 -2.45 -2.90
N ARG A 33 -3.96 -1.40 -3.50
CA ARG A 33 -3.20 -0.46 -4.34
C ARG A 33 -2.08 0.21 -3.57
N VAL A 34 -2.33 0.63 -2.33
CA VAL A 34 -1.33 1.21 -1.43
C VAL A 34 -0.22 0.19 -1.13
N ALA A 35 -0.58 -1.03 -0.73
CA ALA A 35 0.40 -2.09 -0.47
C ALA A 35 1.28 -2.40 -1.69
N VAL A 36 0.68 -2.47 -2.88
CA VAL A 36 1.42 -2.71 -4.14
C VAL A 36 2.35 -1.54 -4.45
N ARG A 37 1.89 -0.29 -4.31
CA ARG A 37 2.73 0.90 -4.51
C ARG A 37 3.93 0.87 -3.56
N ASP A 38 3.69 0.70 -2.27
CA ASP A 38 4.73 0.76 -1.24
C ASP A 38 5.75 -0.37 -1.43
N LEU A 39 5.29 -1.56 -1.84
CA LEU A 39 6.17 -2.68 -2.22
C LEU A 39 7.03 -2.33 -3.44
N LEU A 40 6.41 -1.90 -4.55
CA LEU A 40 7.14 -1.55 -5.77
C LEU A 40 8.15 -0.45 -5.51
N GLN A 41 7.77 0.52 -4.71
CA GLN A 41 8.60 1.64 -4.35
C GLN A 41 9.84 1.18 -3.56
N ARG A 42 9.65 0.37 -2.51
CA ARG A 42 10.75 -0.20 -1.72
C ARG A 42 11.72 -1.02 -2.58
N GLU A 43 11.20 -1.93 -3.39
CA GLU A 43 12.03 -2.88 -4.13
C GLU A 43 12.67 -2.25 -5.38
N LEU A 44 11.95 -1.41 -6.13
CA LEU A 44 12.48 -0.79 -7.34
C LEU A 44 13.50 0.32 -7.03
N TRP A 45 13.36 1.03 -5.90
CA TRP A 45 14.39 1.96 -5.46
C TRP A 45 15.71 1.25 -5.14
N ALA A 46 15.63 0.10 -4.48
CA ALA A 46 16.80 -0.73 -4.21
C ALA A 46 17.43 -1.30 -5.49
N MET A 47 16.59 -1.75 -6.43
CA MET A 47 17.08 -2.40 -7.67
C MET A 47 17.60 -1.44 -8.73
N ARG A 48 17.01 -0.24 -8.88
CA ARG A 48 17.31 0.66 -10.01
C ARG A 48 18.06 1.94 -9.61
N GLY A 49 18.35 2.14 -8.33
CA GLY A 49 18.96 3.39 -7.84
C GLY A 49 18.10 4.64 -8.10
N ILE A 50 16.82 4.45 -8.42
CA ILE A 50 15.88 5.53 -8.68
C ILE A 50 15.57 6.16 -7.33
N LYS A 51 16.17 7.32 -7.03
CA LYS A 51 15.71 8.14 -5.91
C LYS A 51 14.26 8.58 -6.21
N PRO A 52 13.34 8.53 -5.22
CA PRO A 52 12.05 9.17 -5.36
C PRO A 52 12.26 10.61 -5.83
N SER A 53 11.73 10.94 -6.99
CA SER A 53 11.64 12.33 -7.43
C SER A 53 10.65 13.05 -6.50
N GLY A 54 11.19 13.74 -5.48
CA GLY A 54 10.65 14.96 -4.90
C GLY A 54 9.38 14.92 -4.02
N LEU A 55 8.60 13.84 -3.93
CA LEU A 55 7.28 13.91 -3.27
C LEU A 55 7.12 13.18 -1.93
N GLU A 56 8.01 12.25 -1.56
CA GLU A 56 7.73 11.37 -0.39
C GLU A 56 8.68 11.49 0.81
N ALA A 57 9.77 12.25 0.70
CA ALA A 57 10.68 12.43 1.83
C ALA A 57 10.01 13.14 3.04
N GLY A 58 8.92 13.90 2.83
CA GLY A 58 8.22 14.64 3.87
C GLY A 58 6.98 13.94 4.47
N VAL A 59 6.46 12.87 3.86
CA VAL A 59 5.17 12.26 4.28
C VAL A 59 5.36 11.16 5.34
N ARG A 60 6.51 10.48 5.33
CA ARG A 60 6.83 9.39 6.29
C ARG A 60 6.90 9.84 7.76
N SER A 61 7.05 11.14 8.05
CA SER A 61 7.09 11.64 9.44
C SER A 61 5.71 11.67 10.11
N ARG A 62 4.61 11.56 9.35
CA ARG A 62 3.25 11.76 9.87
C ARG A 62 2.60 10.50 10.43
N TRP A 63 3.15 9.31 10.16
CA TRP A 63 2.57 8.03 10.58
C TRP A 63 3.39 7.27 11.63
N GLN A 64 4.43 7.89 12.17
CA GLN A 64 5.28 7.31 13.22
C GLN A 64 5.01 7.93 14.61
N LYS A 65 4.02 8.83 14.70
CA LYS A 65 3.54 9.41 15.96
C LYS A 65 2.02 9.30 16.02
N ALA A 66 1.54 8.10 16.34
CA ALA A 66 0.27 7.84 16.98
C ALA A 66 0.48 6.65 17.91
#